data_AF-A0A955VW59-F1
#
_entry.id   AF-A0A955VW59-F1
#
_cell.length_a   1.000
_cell.length_b   1.000
_cell.length_c   1.000
_cell.angle_alpha   90.00
_cell.angle_beta   90.00
_cell.angle_gamma   90.00
#
_symmetry.space_group_name_H-M   'P 1'
#
loop_
_entity.id
_entity.type
_entity.pdbx_description
1 polymer ?
#
loop_
_entity_poly.entity_id
_entity_poly.type
_entity_poly.pdbx_seq_one_letter_code
_entity_poly.pdbx_strand_id
1 'polypeptide(L)'
;GGDASRTLYTDADGDGLGDLVSCVDGCEVLHGLVDNADALEPDCATNDTDECEVCGGPGRLMAWADGDGDGLGDPAQVIDVCFLIDGLVDNADDPEPDCATNDTDDCGVCGGGNAAMDCAGVCDGEASEDGCGVCSGGGTGIEPAVADEDGDGIPDACDDCPIALQSMLIVQWQAVPHYDRASNGPYTFQAILYQNGDFRFQYREMEPFNASATVGYQLDPDTANLIARDNDFVLDHPVVHVHPRDDGRYEADYAQPLDWFDIQDVGQPLNLGDDATRDVDLGFLFPFRGANYGRVTISSNGMIIIDGNAPDFRNGALPTAATRAMLAPFWDDLNPAAGGQVYWYVATPACEEDCAGRLGGFAFEDACGLCVGGDTGRAPSDNVDCNGDCDGEAFIDDCGQCVGGNTGHQPAAAGDCRPDLIVDQAYLAATAIIDYLNVDDECLIEERCVHGLGRRKLLRFGTRIANIGPADLQLGRPQEGVDHWIWSQCHNHFHYEAYAAYDLANVETGEVLPIGAKSGFSVIDIGVWDADLAPNGCRGYNGNNQGITSGCQDTYSRNLQCQWIDITDVEDGTYDMIVTTNPEQQIPEVSYENNAATVRVRITGDQLELVQP
;
A
#
# COMPACT_ATOMS: atom_id res chain seq x y z
N GLY A 1 79.45 -77.47 22.96
CA GLY A 1 78.21 -76.69 23.02
C GLY A 1 77.18 -77.51 22.31
N GLY A 2 76.07 -77.81 22.97
CA GLY A 2 74.87 -78.31 22.30
C GLY A 2 73.82 -77.22 22.46
N ASP A 3 73.34 -76.66 21.35
CA ASP A 3 72.22 -75.73 21.38
C ASP A 3 70.95 -76.49 21.75
N ALA A 4 70.19 -75.93 22.68
CA ALA A 4 68.90 -76.46 23.10
C ALA A 4 67.86 -76.25 21.99
N SER A 5 67.05 -77.27 21.71
CA SER A 5 65.90 -77.18 20.82
C SER A 5 64.94 -76.08 21.31
N ARG A 6 64.44 -75.24 20.39
CA ARG A 6 63.40 -74.24 20.65
C ARG A 6 62.18 -74.52 19.79
N THR A 7 61.01 -74.12 20.28
CA THR A 7 59.75 -74.24 19.53
C THR A 7 59.66 -73.09 18.54
N LEU A 8 59.37 -73.41 17.28
CA LEU A 8 59.19 -72.48 16.18
C LEU A 8 57.76 -72.61 15.65
N TYR A 9 57.15 -71.49 15.29
CA TYR A 9 55.75 -71.37 14.91
C TYR A 9 55.64 -71.06 13.42
N THR A 10 54.59 -71.52 12.77
CA THR A 10 54.38 -71.28 11.33
C THR A 10 53.92 -69.85 11.12
N ASP A 11 54.58 -69.15 10.21
CA ASP A 11 54.23 -67.81 9.75
C ASP A 11 53.62 -67.98 8.35
N ALA A 12 52.29 -68.07 8.30
CA ALA A 12 51.57 -68.51 7.11
C ALA A 12 51.36 -67.38 6.09
N ASP A 13 51.22 -66.14 6.56
CA ASP A 13 51.05 -64.94 5.72
C ASP A 13 52.37 -64.17 5.49
N GLY A 14 53.42 -64.48 6.24
CA GLY A 14 54.77 -63.94 6.07
C GLY A 14 55.00 -62.61 6.77
N ASP A 15 54.18 -62.25 7.77
CA ASP A 15 54.29 -60.99 8.52
C ASP A 15 55.34 -61.04 9.65
N GLY A 16 55.87 -62.22 9.93
CA GLY A 16 56.85 -62.45 10.99
C GLY A 16 56.23 -62.86 12.33
N LEU A 17 54.92 -63.11 12.41
CA LEU A 17 54.19 -63.56 13.59
C LEU A 17 53.75 -65.02 13.43
N GLY A 18 53.98 -65.80 14.48
CA GLY A 18 53.77 -67.25 14.43
C GLY A 18 52.41 -67.68 14.98
N ASP A 19 51.78 -68.65 14.33
CA ASP A 19 50.56 -69.29 14.81
C ASP A 19 50.85 -70.22 16.00
N LEU A 20 50.30 -69.89 17.18
CA LEU A 20 50.44 -70.67 18.42
C LEU A 20 49.99 -72.14 18.28
N VAL A 21 49.04 -72.45 17.39
CA VAL A 21 48.55 -73.83 17.23
C VAL A 21 49.35 -74.64 16.21
N SER A 22 50.21 -73.99 15.41
CA SER A 22 51.01 -74.63 14.36
C SER A 22 52.51 -74.45 14.61
N CYS A 23 53.11 -75.36 15.40
CA CYS A 23 54.53 -75.30 15.78
C CYS A 23 55.32 -76.60 15.63
N VAL A 24 56.64 -76.47 15.49
CA VAL A 24 57.62 -77.57 15.42
C VAL A 24 58.84 -77.26 16.29
N ASP A 25 59.46 -78.27 16.89
CA ASP A 25 60.70 -78.10 17.65
C ASP A 25 61.93 -78.22 16.73
N GLY A 26 62.81 -77.22 16.78
CA GLY A 26 64.02 -77.17 15.95
C GLY A 26 65.15 -76.32 16.53
N CYS A 27 66.35 -76.45 15.98
CA CYS A 27 67.52 -75.68 16.43
C CYS A 27 67.77 -74.42 15.58
N GLU A 28 67.30 -74.37 14.34
CA GLU A 28 67.49 -73.26 13.40
C GLU A 28 66.15 -72.84 12.80
N VAL A 29 65.95 -71.53 12.58
CA VAL A 29 64.72 -70.98 11.98
C VAL A 29 64.74 -71.28 10.47
N LEU A 30 63.84 -72.15 10.03
CA LEU A 30 63.65 -72.46 8.61
C LEU A 30 62.67 -71.46 7.98
N HIS A 31 62.76 -71.28 6.65
CA HIS A 31 61.91 -70.34 5.91
C HIS A 31 60.42 -70.66 6.10
N GLY A 32 59.62 -69.67 6.49
CA GLY A 32 58.19 -69.82 6.83
C GLY A 32 57.91 -70.20 8.29
N LEU A 33 58.93 -70.21 9.16
CA LEU A 33 58.77 -70.36 10.61
C LEU A 33 59.37 -69.15 11.35
N VAL A 34 58.80 -68.79 12.49
CA VAL A 34 59.27 -67.72 13.39
C VAL A 34 59.37 -68.20 14.83
N ASP A 35 60.06 -67.46 15.70
CA ASP A 35 60.30 -67.84 17.10
C ASP A 35 59.40 -67.13 18.13
N ASN A 36 58.31 -66.51 17.66
CA ASN A 36 57.21 -65.95 18.46
C ASN A 36 55.89 -66.66 18.15
N ALA A 37 54.88 -66.47 19.01
CA ALA A 37 53.55 -67.07 18.85
C ALA A 37 52.45 -66.00 18.95
N ASP A 38 52.66 -64.91 18.22
CA ASP A 38 51.93 -63.65 18.40
C ASP A 38 50.88 -63.40 17.30
N ALA A 39 50.69 -64.35 16.37
CA ALA A 39 49.60 -64.29 15.39
C ALA A 39 48.26 -64.58 16.09
N LEU A 40 47.41 -63.57 16.21
CA LEU A 40 46.02 -63.71 16.65
C LEU A 40 45.16 -64.23 15.51
N GLU A 41 45.51 -63.87 14.28
CA GLU A 41 44.88 -64.28 13.03
C GLU A 41 45.93 -64.78 12.03
N PRO A 42 46.23 -66.09 12.04
CA PRO A 42 47.35 -66.69 11.30
C PRO A 42 47.38 -66.50 9.78
N ASP A 43 46.26 -66.10 9.18
CA ASP A 43 46.10 -65.94 7.73
C ASP A 43 45.96 -64.45 7.32
N CYS A 44 46.22 -63.51 8.25
CA CYS A 44 46.07 -62.06 8.04
C CYS A 44 47.29 -61.28 8.54
N ALA A 45 48.06 -60.72 7.59
CA ALA A 45 49.34 -60.05 7.87
C ALA A 45 49.24 -58.75 8.69
N THR A 46 48.03 -58.21 8.87
CA THR A 46 47.78 -57.04 9.73
C THR A 46 47.29 -57.45 11.13
N ASN A 47 46.94 -58.73 11.30
CA ASN A 47 46.48 -59.34 12.54
C ASN A 47 45.18 -58.69 13.08
N ASP A 48 44.40 -58.06 12.20
CA ASP A 48 43.16 -57.32 12.47
C ASP A 48 42.12 -57.50 11.34
N THR A 49 41.55 -58.68 11.23
CA THR A 49 40.40 -58.93 10.37
C THR A 49 39.18 -58.22 10.93
N ASP A 50 38.48 -57.48 10.07
CA ASP A 50 37.26 -56.79 10.45
C ASP A 50 36.03 -57.72 10.55
N GLU A 51 34.88 -57.17 10.92
CA GLU A 51 33.61 -57.92 11.00
C GLU A 51 33.11 -58.46 9.64
N CYS A 52 33.78 -58.09 8.55
CA CYS A 52 33.53 -58.54 7.19
C CYS A 52 34.53 -59.60 6.71
N GLU A 53 35.34 -60.12 7.63
CA GLU A 53 36.36 -61.15 7.35
C GLU A 53 37.45 -60.67 6.38
N VAL A 54 37.69 -59.35 6.30
CA VAL A 54 38.74 -58.74 5.47
C VAL A 54 39.90 -58.27 6.34
N CYS A 55 41.09 -58.78 6.04
CA CYS A 55 42.34 -58.41 6.70
C CYS A 55 42.67 -56.91 6.51
N GLY A 56 42.70 -56.12 7.60
CA GLY A 56 42.91 -54.68 7.56
C GLY A 56 41.79 -53.90 6.84
N GLY A 57 40.59 -54.48 6.76
CA GLY A 57 39.45 -53.93 6.04
C GLY A 57 38.80 -52.71 6.71
N PRO A 58 37.96 -51.95 5.97
CA PRO A 58 37.29 -50.75 6.49
C PRO A 58 36.13 -51.06 7.44
N GLY A 59 35.76 -52.33 7.66
CA GLY A 59 34.55 -52.73 8.34
C GLY A 59 33.32 -52.63 7.45
N ARG A 60 32.14 -52.57 8.08
CA ARG A 60 30.88 -52.45 7.35
C ARG A 60 30.69 -51.06 6.75
N LEU A 61 30.00 -51.03 5.62
CA LEU A 61 29.61 -49.83 4.87
C LEU A 61 28.08 -49.68 4.86
N MET A 62 27.64 -48.43 4.94
CA MET A 62 26.24 -48.07 4.72
C MET A 62 25.99 -47.98 3.22
N ALA A 63 24.93 -48.64 2.76
CA ALA A 63 24.44 -48.59 1.40
C ALA A 63 22.93 -48.31 1.41
N TRP A 64 22.40 -47.79 0.31
CA TRP A 64 20.98 -47.43 0.18
C TRP A 64 20.35 -48.22 -0.96
N ALA A 65 19.08 -48.55 -0.82
CA ALA A 65 18.33 -49.23 -1.87
C ALA A 65 18.11 -48.30 -3.06
N ASP A 66 18.47 -48.77 -4.26
CA ASP A 66 18.18 -48.13 -5.53
C ASP A 66 16.91 -48.79 -6.09
N GLY A 67 15.78 -48.11 -5.87
CA GLY A 67 14.44 -48.67 -6.08
C GLY A 67 14.05 -48.75 -7.56
N ASP A 68 14.50 -47.79 -8.35
CA ASP A 68 14.13 -47.60 -9.76
C ASP A 68 15.29 -47.83 -10.74
N GLY A 69 16.51 -48.00 -10.24
CA GLY A 69 17.69 -48.38 -11.00
C GLY A 69 18.43 -47.20 -11.64
N ASP A 70 18.27 -45.98 -11.14
CA ASP A 70 18.95 -44.79 -11.67
C ASP A 70 20.36 -44.58 -11.08
N GLY A 71 20.73 -45.38 -10.08
CA GLY A 71 22.02 -45.31 -9.38
C GLY A 71 22.03 -44.36 -8.18
N LEU A 72 20.88 -43.82 -7.78
CA LEU A 72 20.66 -43.04 -6.57
C LEU A 72 19.96 -43.89 -5.52
N GLY A 73 20.27 -43.62 -4.25
CA GLY A 73 19.78 -44.42 -3.13
C GLY A 73 18.72 -43.71 -2.32
N ASP A 74 17.63 -44.41 -2.00
CA ASP A 74 16.55 -43.90 -1.14
C ASP A 74 17.08 -43.61 0.28
N PRO A 75 17.11 -42.34 0.72
CA PRO A 75 17.58 -41.96 2.06
C PRO A 75 16.86 -42.67 3.21
N ALA A 76 15.62 -43.13 2.98
CA ALA A 76 14.82 -43.85 3.95
C ALA A 76 15.14 -45.35 4.05
N GLN A 77 15.81 -45.94 3.05
CA GLN A 77 16.14 -47.37 2.97
C GLN A 77 17.65 -47.62 3.07
N VAL A 78 18.20 -47.43 4.27
CA VAL A 78 19.62 -47.72 4.56
C VAL A 78 19.83 -49.18 4.99
N ILE A 79 20.85 -49.81 4.43
CA ILE A 79 21.25 -51.20 4.69
C ILE A 79 22.75 -51.25 5.01
N ASP A 80 23.08 -51.98 6.07
CA ASP A 80 24.44 -52.19 6.53
C ASP A 80 25.04 -53.47 5.90
N VAL A 81 26.08 -53.32 5.08
CA VAL A 81 26.67 -54.39 4.26
C VAL A 81 28.21 -54.42 4.35
N CYS A 82 28.83 -55.50 3.90
CA CYS A 82 30.29 -55.62 3.82
C CYS A 82 30.86 -55.27 2.43
N PHE A 83 30.02 -55.30 1.40
CA PHE A 83 30.34 -54.94 0.03
C PHE A 83 29.04 -54.56 -0.67
N LEU A 84 29.10 -53.60 -1.60
CA LEU A 84 27.93 -53.24 -2.41
C LEU A 84 27.48 -54.47 -3.22
N ILE A 85 26.18 -54.74 -3.15
CA ILE A 85 25.51 -55.81 -3.88
C ILE A 85 24.51 -55.19 -4.86
N ASP A 86 24.14 -55.95 -5.88
CA ASP A 86 23.21 -55.52 -6.92
C ASP A 86 21.90 -54.98 -6.31
N GLY A 87 21.50 -53.77 -6.72
CA GLY A 87 20.36 -53.03 -6.18
C GLY A 87 20.65 -52.13 -4.97
N LEU A 88 21.91 -52.00 -4.53
CA LEU A 88 22.33 -51.02 -3.52
C LEU A 88 23.41 -50.07 -4.05
N VAL A 89 23.36 -48.81 -3.61
CA VAL A 89 24.32 -47.76 -3.97
C VAL A 89 24.94 -47.11 -2.72
N ASP A 90 26.02 -46.36 -2.90
CA ASP A 90 26.81 -45.72 -1.81
C ASP A 90 26.44 -44.24 -1.56
N ASN A 91 25.30 -43.80 -2.09
CA ASN A 91 24.75 -42.47 -1.91
C ASN A 91 23.31 -42.52 -1.41
N ALA A 92 22.84 -41.40 -0.84
CA ALA A 92 21.48 -41.24 -0.34
C ALA A 92 20.82 -40.05 -1.07
N ASP A 93 20.96 -40.02 -2.38
CA ASP A 93 20.70 -38.84 -3.20
C ASP A 93 19.43 -38.97 -4.05
N ASP A 94 18.59 -39.97 -3.77
CA ASP A 94 17.34 -40.21 -4.50
C ASP A 94 16.14 -39.49 -3.85
N PRO A 95 15.64 -38.39 -4.46
CA PRO A 95 14.46 -37.71 -3.96
C PRO A 95 13.14 -38.43 -4.32
N GLU A 96 13.12 -39.30 -5.34
CA GLU A 96 11.94 -40.03 -5.79
C GLU A 96 12.23 -41.52 -6.02
N PRO A 97 12.21 -42.36 -4.96
CA PRO A 97 12.64 -43.77 -5.00
C PRO A 97 11.93 -44.73 -5.97
N ASP A 98 10.87 -44.27 -6.61
CA ASP A 98 10.04 -45.00 -7.56
C ASP A 98 10.12 -44.39 -8.98
N CYS A 99 10.96 -43.36 -9.21
CA CYS A 99 11.05 -42.61 -10.46
C CYS A 99 12.50 -42.24 -10.86
N ALA A 100 13.03 -43.01 -11.80
CA ALA A 100 14.43 -42.91 -12.25
C ALA A 100 14.83 -41.57 -12.91
N THR A 101 13.86 -40.69 -13.17
CA THR A 101 14.09 -39.35 -13.74
C THR A 101 13.90 -38.22 -12.74
N ASN A 102 13.42 -38.53 -11.52
CA ASN A 102 13.19 -37.56 -10.43
C ASN A 102 12.35 -36.35 -10.86
N ASP A 103 11.37 -36.60 -11.73
CA ASP A 103 10.47 -35.61 -12.30
C ASP A 103 9.04 -36.16 -12.45
N THR A 104 8.54 -36.89 -11.44
CA THR A 104 7.14 -37.33 -11.43
C THR A 104 6.22 -36.14 -11.62
N ASP A 105 5.43 -36.19 -12.67
CA ASP A 105 4.55 -35.08 -13.05
C ASP A 105 3.27 -35.02 -12.19
N ASP A 106 2.43 -34.01 -12.42
CA ASP A 106 1.20 -33.78 -11.63
C ASP A 106 0.18 -34.93 -11.79
N CYS A 107 0.34 -35.75 -12.82
CA CYS A 107 -0.45 -36.95 -13.08
C CYS A 107 0.17 -38.22 -12.50
N GLY A 108 1.26 -38.10 -11.73
CA GLY A 108 1.95 -39.22 -11.11
C GLY A 108 2.75 -40.05 -12.12
N VAL A 109 3.09 -39.49 -13.29
CA VAL A 109 3.84 -40.18 -14.33
C VAL A 109 5.30 -39.75 -14.27
N CYS A 110 6.18 -40.71 -13.97
CA CYS A 110 7.63 -40.51 -14.02
C CYS A 110 8.10 -40.16 -15.44
N GLY A 111 8.77 -39.01 -15.61
CA GLY A 111 9.23 -38.52 -16.92
C GLY A 111 8.11 -38.13 -17.88
N GLY A 112 6.88 -37.95 -17.38
CA GLY A 112 5.68 -37.74 -18.20
C GLY A 112 5.49 -36.31 -18.71
N GLY A 113 6.03 -35.31 -18.01
CA GLY A 113 5.94 -33.90 -18.40
C GLY A 113 4.51 -33.38 -18.58
N ASN A 114 3.56 -33.89 -17.78
CA ASN A 114 2.13 -33.62 -17.86
C ASN A 114 1.48 -34.01 -19.20
N ALA A 115 2.08 -34.91 -19.98
CA ALA A 115 1.53 -35.34 -21.26
C ALA A 115 0.20 -36.10 -21.14
N ALA A 116 -0.11 -36.66 -19.97
CA ALA A 116 -1.39 -37.29 -19.66
C ALA A 116 -2.46 -36.29 -19.20
N MET A 117 -2.10 -35.02 -19.00
CA MET A 117 -3.01 -33.97 -18.58
C MET A 117 -3.73 -33.38 -19.79
N ASP A 118 -5.04 -33.24 -19.67
CA ASP A 118 -5.84 -32.50 -20.64
C ASP A 118 -5.68 -30.98 -20.42
N CYS A 119 -6.20 -30.14 -21.31
CA CYS A 119 -6.00 -28.68 -21.18
C CYS A 119 -6.67 -28.06 -19.93
N ALA A 120 -7.56 -28.79 -19.25
CA ALA A 120 -8.28 -28.33 -18.06
C ALA A 120 -7.52 -28.71 -16.77
N GLY A 121 -6.32 -29.27 -16.90
CA GLY A 121 -5.54 -29.73 -15.76
C GLY A 121 -5.98 -31.09 -15.24
N VAL A 122 -6.78 -31.86 -16.01
CA VAL A 122 -7.32 -33.15 -15.58
C VAL A 122 -6.50 -34.28 -16.20
N CYS A 123 -5.90 -35.11 -15.35
CA CYS A 123 -5.16 -36.30 -15.78
C CYS A 123 -6.09 -37.34 -16.42
N ASP A 124 -5.69 -37.86 -17.58
CA ASP A 124 -6.48 -38.69 -18.49
C ASP A 124 -7.84 -38.06 -18.86
N GLY A 125 -7.92 -36.73 -18.80
CA GLY A 125 -9.11 -35.98 -19.18
C GLY A 125 -9.30 -35.92 -20.70
N GLU A 126 -10.51 -35.52 -21.12
CA GLU A 126 -10.89 -35.44 -22.53
C GLU A 126 -11.00 -33.99 -23.04
N ALA A 127 -10.66 -32.98 -22.22
CA ALA A 127 -10.73 -31.59 -22.65
C ALA A 127 -9.55 -31.26 -23.59
N SER A 128 -9.84 -30.53 -24.66
CA SER A 128 -8.83 -30.12 -25.63
C SER A 128 -8.99 -28.66 -25.97
N GLU A 129 -7.88 -28.00 -26.31
CA GLU A 129 -7.96 -26.68 -26.94
C GLU A 129 -8.76 -26.80 -28.24
N ASP A 130 -9.79 -25.98 -28.36
CA ASP A 130 -10.55 -25.85 -29.59
C ASP A 130 -9.85 -24.90 -30.58
N GLY A 131 -10.50 -24.62 -31.72
CA GLY A 131 -9.92 -23.75 -32.76
C GLY A 131 -9.63 -22.31 -32.32
N CYS A 132 -10.04 -21.95 -31.10
CA CYS A 132 -9.82 -20.66 -30.47
C CYS A 132 -8.69 -20.65 -29.43
N GLY A 133 -8.08 -21.81 -29.17
CA GLY A 133 -7.18 -21.98 -28.04
C GLY A 133 -7.88 -22.03 -26.69
N VAL A 134 -9.22 -22.15 -26.64
CA VAL A 134 -9.95 -22.30 -25.38
C VAL A 134 -10.04 -23.78 -25.03
N CYS A 135 -9.73 -24.12 -23.78
CA CYS A 135 -9.90 -25.47 -23.30
C CYS A 135 -11.38 -25.84 -23.16
N SER A 136 -11.87 -26.71 -24.05
CA SER A 136 -13.29 -27.02 -24.20
C SER A 136 -13.53 -28.54 -24.20
N GLY A 137 -14.76 -28.96 -23.85
CA GLY A 137 -15.12 -30.38 -23.76
C GLY A 137 -14.68 -31.05 -22.44
N GLY A 138 -14.64 -32.38 -22.39
CA GLY A 138 -14.08 -33.17 -21.28
C GLY A 138 -14.68 -32.99 -19.87
N GLY A 139 -15.79 -32.25 -19.72
CA GLY A 139 -16.39 -31.95 -18.42
C GLY A 139 -16.19 -30.51 -17.93
N THR A 140 -15.52 -29.65 -18.70
CA THR A 140 -15.37 -28.20 -18.42
C THR A 140 -16.69 -27.44 -18.35
N GLY A 141 -17.76 -27.97 -18.95
CA GLY A 141 -19.02 -27.26 -19.13
C GLY A 141 -19.01 -26.24 -20.27
N ILE A 142 -17.89 -26.19 -21.02
CA ILE A 142 -17.69 -25.33 -22.19
C ILE A 142 -17.79 -26.21 -23.44
N GLU A 143 -18.68 -25.83 -24.36
CA GLU A 143 -18.83 -26.52 -25.65
C GLU A 143 -17.80 -25.96 -26.65
N PRO A 144 -17.06 -26.81 -27.39
CA PRO A 144 -16.02 -26.37 -28.34
C PRO A 144 -16.57 -25.49 -29.46
N ALA A 145 -15.87 -24.39 -29.77
CA ALA A 145 -16.19 -23.56 -30.92
C ALA A 145 -15.79 -24.25 -32.23
N VAL A 146 -16.75 -24.44 -33.14
CA VAL A 146 -16.57 -25.21 -34.40
C VAL A 146 -17.21 -24.59 -35.65
N ALA A 147 -17.97 -23.51 -35.51
CA ALA A 147 -18.56 -22.80 -36.64
C ALA A 147 -17.52 -21.83 -37.22
N ASP A 148 -17.33 -21.86 -38.53
CA ASP A 148 -16.42 -21.02 -39.33
C ASP A 148 -17.20 -20.69 -40.61
N GLU A 149 -18.02 -19.64 -40.55
CA GLU A 149 -18.95 -19.20 -41.60
C GLU A 149 -18.21 -18.44 -42.71
N ASP A 150 -17.09 -17.78 -42.40
CA ASP A 150 -16.32 -17.00 -43.36
C ASP A 150 -15.16 -17.78 -44.04
N GLY A 151 -14.77 -18.91 -43.47
CA GLY A 151 -13.94 -19.96 -44.06
C GLY A 151 -12.44 -19.69 -44.00
N ASP A 152 -11.97 -18.91 -43.04
CA ASP A 152 -10.55 -18.58 -42.89
C ASP A 152 -9.74 -19.60 -42.07
N GLY A 153 -10.42 -20.56 -41.44
CA GLY A 153 -9.83 -21.64 -40.67
C GLY A 153 -9.74 -21.38 -39.16
N ILE A 154 -10.33 -20.28 -38.66
CA ILE A 154 -10.54 -19.99 -37.24
C ILE A 154 -12.06 -19.97 -36.98
N PRO A 155 -12.57 -20.56 -35.88
CA PRO A 155 -14.00 -20.51 -35.60
C PRO A 155 -14.52 -19.06 -35.45
N ASP A 156 -15.70 -18.75 -35.98
CA ASP A 156 -16.37 -17.44 -35.91
C ASP A 156 -16.52 -16.92 -34.48
N ALA A 157 -16.64 -17.82 -33.50
CA ALA A 157 -16.67 -17.43 -32.09
C ALA A 157 -15.36 -16.76 -31.63
N CYS A 158 -14.33 -16.73 -32.47
CA CYS A 158 -12.95 -16.39 -32.13
C CYS A 158 -12.23 -15.59 -33.22
N ASP A 159 -12.66 -15.69 -34.48
CA ASP A 159 -12.28 -14.76 -35.55
C ASP A 159 -13.35 -13.69 -35.78
N ASP A 160 -14.60 -14.13 -35.84
CA ASP A 160 -15.73 -13.31 -36.24
C ASP A 160 -16.40 -12.66 -35.03
N CYS A 161 -15.68 -11.71 -34.40
CA CYS A 161 -16.14 -10.76 -33.37
C CYS A 161 -17.51 -11.14 -32.74
N PRO A 162 -17.57 -12.13 -31.83
CA PRO A 162 -18.82 -12.63 -31.30
C PRO A 162 -19.46 -11.57 -30.40
N ILE A 163 -20.47 -10.89 -30.94
CA ILE A 163 -21.50 -10.16 -30.19
C ILE A 163 -20.98 -8.94 -29.40
N ALA A 164 -21.05 -7.78 -30.08
CA ALA A 164 -21.23 -6.44 -29.52
C ALA A 164 -20.02 -5.79 -28.82
N LEU A 165 -18.95 -5.56 -29.58
CA LEU A 165 -18.00 -4.48 -29.31
C LEU A 165 -18.73 -3.13 -29.34
N GLN A 166 -19.21 -2.70 -28.18
CA GLN A 166 -19.88 -1.43 -28.00
C GLN A 166 -18.87 -0.41 -27.52
N SER A 167 -18.81 0.72 -28.23
CA SER A 167 -18.08 1.86 -27.71
C SER A 167 -18.70 2.30 -26.38
N MET A 168 -17.87 2.71 -25.43
CA MET A 168 -18.35 3.27 -24.17
C MET A 168 -17.65 4.58 -23.83
N LEU A 169 -18.37 5.45 -23.12
CA LEU A 169 -17.83 6.62 -22.46
C LEU A 169 -17.74 6.31 -20.97
N ILE A 170 -16.56 6.51 -20.39
CA ILE A 170 -16.33 6.50 -18.95
C ILE A 170 -16.09 7.95 -18.51
N VAL A 171 -16.79 8.38 -17.47
CA VAL A 171 -16.59 9.68 -16.81
C VAL A 171 -16.32 9.44 -15.35
N GLN A 172 -15.15 9.85 -14.86
CA GLN A 172 -14.71 9.66 -13.48
C GLN A 172 -14.54 11.01 -12.80
N TRP A 173 -15.26 11.22 -11.71
CA TRP A 173 -14.96 12.28 -10.73
C TRP A 173 -13.99 11.68 -9.73
N GLN A 174 -12.74 12.14 -9.76
CA GLN A 174 -11.67 11.61 -8.94
C GLN A 174 -11.39 12.58 -7.79
N ALA A 175 -11.58 12.12 -6.55
CA ALA A 175 -11.33 12.88 -5.33
C ALA A 175 -11.89 14.32 -5.36
N VAL A 176 -13.09 14.51 -5.94
CA VAL A 176 -13.70 15.84 -6.11
C VAL A 176 -14.44 16.21 -4.82
N PRO A 177 -14.08 17.31 -4.13
CA PRO A 177 -14.72 17.70 -2.89
C PRO A 177 -16.01 18.48 -3.16
N HIS A 178 -16.86 18.49 -2.14
CA HIS A 178 -18.03 19.34 -2.07
C HIS A 178 -17.62 20.82 -1.91
N TYR A 179 -18.39 21.76 -2.48
CA TYR A 179 -18.10 23.19 -2.51
C TYR A 179 -17.94 23.84 -1.12
N ASP A 180 -18.74 23.41 -0.14
CA ASP A 180 -18.74 23.89 1.26
C ASP A 180 -17.50 23.46 2.09
N ARG A 181 -16.66 22.55 1.57
CA ARG A 181 -15.29 22.18 2.00
C ARG A 181 -14.98 21.93 3.49
N ALA A 182 -15.96 21.81 4.40
CA ALA A 182 -15.62 21.60 5.81
C ALA A 182 -15.69 20.14 6.30
N SER A 183 -16.42 19.24 5.62
CA SER A 183 -16.60 17.88 6.16
C SER A 183 -17.11 16.78 5.21
N ASN A 184 -17.20 17.05 3.90
CA ASN A 184 -17.93 16.18 2.97
C ASN A 184 -17.09 15.94 1.70
N GLY A 185 -16.83 14.68 1.38
CA GLY A 185 -15.85 14.27 0.37
C GLY A 185 -14.39 14.43 0.85
N PRO A 186 -13.39 14.24 -0.03
CA PRO A 186 -13.51 14.15 -1.49
C PRO A 186 -14.23 12.90 -1.98
N TYR A 187 -14.94 13.02 -3.10
CA TYR A 187 -15.74 11.95 -3.67
C TYR A 187 -15.11 11.36 -4.93
N THR A 188 -15.05 10.03 -4.98
CA THR A 188 -14.58 9.24 -6.12
C THR A 188 -15.68 8.32 -6.63
N PHE A 189 -16.24 8.65 -7.79
CA PHE A 189 -17.34 7.92 -8.44
C PHE A 189 -17.26 8.06 -9.96
N GLN A 190 -17.95 7.18 -10.68
CA GLN A 190 -17.97 7.22 -12.15
C GLN A 190 -19.33 6.90 -12.76
N ALA A 191 -19.50 7.34 -14.01
CA ALA A 191 -20.61 6.98 -14.87
C ALA A 191 -20.11 6.40 -16.19
N ILE A 192 -20.69 5.28 -16.62
CA ILE A 192 -20.30 4.55 -17.83
C ILE A 192 -21.52 4.48 -18.76
N LEU A 193 -21.39 4.94 -20.00
CA LEU A 193 -22.46 4.92 -21.01
C LEU A 193 -22.04 4.02 -22.16
N TYR A 194 -22.87 3.04 -22.51
CA TYR A 194 -22.61 2.06 -23.55
C TYR A 194 -23.38 2.38 -24.83
N GLN A 195 -22.82 2.02 -25.99
CA GLN A 195 -23.42 2.28 -27.30
C GLN A 195 -24.81 1.64 -27.50
N ASN A 196 -25.20 0.59 -26.76
CA ASN A 196 -26.57 0.05 -26.77
C ASN A 196 -27.60 0.90 -26.01
N GLY A 197 -27.16 1.90 -25.24
CA GLY A 197 -28.04 2.70 -24.38
C GLY A 197 -28.09 2.24 -22.93
N ASP A 198 -27.33 1.21 -22.55
CA ASP A 198 -27.07 0.87 -21.15
C ASP A 198 -26.21 1.96 -20.52
N PHE A 199 -26.37 2.16 -19.21
CA PHE A 199 -25.45 3.00 -18.45
C PHE A 199 -25.34 2.53 -16.99
N ARG A 200 -24.21 2.86 -16.36
CA ARG A 200 -23.89 2.47 -14.98
C ARG A 200 -23.39 3.67 -14.19
N PHE A 201 -23.71 3.68 -12.90
CA PHE A 201 -23.05 4.53 -11.90
C PHE A 201 -22.31 3.63 -10.92
N GLN A 202 -21.07 3.96 -10.59
CA GLN A 202 -20.26 3.23 -9.63
C GLN A 202 -19.64 4.20 -8.62
N TYR A 203 -19.51 3.75 -7.37
CA TYR A 203 -19.01 4.57 -6.26
C TYR A 203 -17.85 3.84 -5.57
N ARG A 204 -16.74 4.55 -5.31
CA ARG A 204 -15.53 3.97 -4.68
C ARG A 204 -15.22 4.64 -3.35
N GLU A 205 -15.03 5.97 -3.34
CA GLU A 205 -14.71 6.73 -2.13
C GLU A 205 -15.81 7.77 -1.92
N MET A 206 -16.74 7.49 -1.00
CA MET A 206 -17.88 8.38 -0.75
C MET A 206 -17.91 8.92 0.68
N GLU A 207 -16.89 8.63 1.48
CA GLU A 207 -16.77 9.08 2.88
C GLU A 207 -15.70 10.17 3.04
N PRO A 208 -15.89 11.14 3.96
CA PRO A 208 -17.07 11.37 4.79
C PRO A 208 -18.27 11.85 3.96
N PHE A 209 -19.43 11.23 4.19
CA PHE A 209 -20.63 11.43 3.39
C PHE A 209 -21.60 12.44 4.02
N ASN A 210 -22.00 13.48 3.28
CA ASN A 210 -23.22 14.21 3.58
C ASN A 210 -24.34 13.71 2.67
N ALA A 211 -25.50 13.42 3.26
CA ALA A 211 -26.70 13.01 2.52
C ALA A 211 -27.30 14.20 1.75
N SER A 212 -26.58 14.77 0.78
CA SER A 212 -26.94 15.98 0.02
C SER A 212 -26.90 15.76 -1.49
N ALA A 213 -26.96 14.53 -1.98
CA ALA A 213 -26.90 14.26 -3.42
C ALA A 213 -28.22 13.73 -4.00
N THR A 214 -28.41 13.93 -5.30
CA THR A 214 -29.44 13.25 -6.09
C THR A 214 -28.80 12.19 -6.97
N VAL A 215 -29.31 10.96 -6.88
CA VAL A 215 -28.94 9.83 -7.74
C VAL A 215 -30.14 9.44 -8.59
N GLY A 216 -29.95 9.37 -9.90
CA GLY A 216 -30.99 8.93 -10.82
C GLY A 216 -30.76 9.39 -12.25
N TYR A 217 -31.83 9.36 -13.04
CA TYR A 217 -31.79 9.80 -14.43
C TYR A 217 -33.13 10.38 -14.85
N GLN A 218 -33.08 11.39 -15.71
CA GLN A 218 -34.24 12.03 -16.30
C GLN A 218 -34.23 11.84 -17.80
N LEU A 219 -35.30 11.24 -18.32
CA LEU A 219 -35.48 10.98 -19.74
C LEU A 219 -36.03 12.22 -20.44
N ASP A 220 -36.96 12.92 -19.80
CA ASP A 220 -37.55 14.17 -20.27
C ASP A 220 -38.19 14.98 -19.13
N PRO A 221 -38.69 16.21 -19.39
CA PRO A 221 -39.26 17.05 -18.33
C PRO A 221 -40.43 16.42 -17.54
N ASP A 222 -41.07 15.37 -18.07
CA ASP A 222 -42.22 14.71 -17.44
C ASP A 222 -41.87 13.30 -16.92
N THR A 223 -40.72 12.74 -17.32
CA THR A 223 -40.36 11.33 -17.08
C THR A 223 -38.93 11.22 -16.53
N ALA A 224 -38.83 10.74 -15.29
CA ALA A 224 -37.57 10.45 -14.65
C ALA A 224 -37.67 9.27 -13.68
N ASN A 225 -36.52 8.73 -13.30
CA ASN A 225 -36.39 7.79 -12.20
C ASN A 225 -35.49 8.40 -11.13
N LEU A 226 -36.08 8.67 -9.96
CA LEU A 226 -35.36 9.10 -8.78
C LEU A 226 -34.99 7.87 -7.96
N ILE A 227 -33.71 7.54 -7.88
CA ILE A 227 -33.21 6.37 -7.16
C ILE A 227 -33.00 6.74 -5.69
N ALA A 228 -32.28 7.84 -5.46
CA ALA A 228 -31.91 8.30 -4.15
C ALA A 228 -31.83 9.83 -4.12
N ARG A 229 -32.17 10.40 -2.98
CA ARG A 229 -32.05 11.83 -2.74
C ARG A 229 -31.85 12.10 -1.26
N ASP A 230 -30.86 12.92 -0.97
CA ASP A 230 -30.53 13.37 0.37
C ASP A 230 -30.45 12.18 1.37
N ASN A 231 -29.83 11.07 0.93
CA ASN A 231 -29.68 9.82 1.71
C ASN A 231 -28.34 9.13 1.43
N ASP A 232 -27.99 8.16 2.28
CA ASP A 232 -26.74 7.35 2.31
C ASP A 232 -26.72 6.19 1.31
N PHE A 233 -27.59 6.20 0.30
CA PHE A 233 -27.75 5.11 -0.67
C PHE A 233 -26.44 4.65 -1.31
N VAL A 234 -25.53 5.58 -1.61
CA VAL A 234 -24.25 5.32 -2.28
C VAL A 234 -23.23 4.58 -1.39
N LEU A 235 -23.44 4.55 -0.07
CA LEU A 235 -22.59 3.80 0.86
C LEU A 235 -22.93 2.30 0.85
N ASP A 236 -24.20 1.95 0.64
CA ASP A 236 -24.68 0.57 0.65
C ASP A 236 -24.80 -0.05 -0.76
N HIS A 237 -24.83 0.77 -1.81
CA HIS A 237 -25.05 0.34 -3.20
C HIS A 237 -23.91 0.82 -4.11
N PRO A 238 -22.84 0.03 -4.26
CA PRO A 238 -21.65 0.44 -5.00
C PRO A 238 -21.91 0.56 -6.51
N VAL A 239 -22.98 -0.04 -7.04
CA VAL A 239 -23.33 -0.01 -8.47
C VAL A 239 -24.83 0.19 -8.68
N VAL A 240 -25.17 1.14 -9.55
CA VAL A 240 -26.49 1.28 -10.19
C VAL A 240 -26.32 0.94 -11.66
N HIS A 241 -26.91 -0.14 -12.14
CA HIS A 241 -26.92 -0.50 -13.55
C HIS A 241 -28.29 -0.24 -14.15
N VAL A 242 -28.36 0.51 -15.24
CA VAL A 242 -29.61 0.83 -15.92
C VAL A 242 -29.55 0.36 -17.36
N HIS A 243 -30.54 -0.43 -17.78
CA HIS A 243 -30.63 -0.96 -19.13
C HIS A 243 -32.01 -0.65 -19.75
N PRO A 244 -32.09 -0.38 -21.07
CA PRO A 244 -33.34 -0.18 -21.77
C PRO A 244 -34.07 -1.52 -21.92
N ARG A 245 -35.39 -1.47 -21.84
CA ARG A 245 -36.32 -2.57 -22.08
C ARG A 245 -36.90 -2.46 -23.49
N ASP A 246 -37.33 -3.59 -24.06
CA ASP A 246 -38.00 -3.64 -25.38
C ASP A 246 -39.27 -2.78 -25.46
N ASP A 247 -39.88 -2.46 -24.32
CA ASP A 247 -41.08 -1.61 -24.22
C ASP A 247 -40.76 -0.10 -24.14
N GLY A 248 -39.49 0.29 -24.26
CA GLY A 248 -39.02 1.67 -24.23
C GLY A 248 -38.87 2.26 -22.82
N ARG A 249 -39.07 1.46 -21.76
CA ARG A 249 -38.73 1.84 -20.39
C ARG A 249 -37.28 1.51 -20.08
N TYR A 250 -36.79 2.02 -18.95
CA TYR A 250 -35.49 1.66 -18.39
C TYR A 250 -35.71 0.93 -17.07
N GLU A 251 -34.92 -0.09 -16.81
CA GLU A 251 -34.89 -0.82 -15.55
C GLU A 251 -33.54 -0.60 -14.85
N ALA A 252 -33.58 -0.49 -13.52
CA ALA A 252 -32.38 -0.34 -12.70
C ALA A 252 -32.17 -1.57 -11.82
N ASP A 253 -30.98 -2.16 -11.92
CA ASP A 253 -30.48 -3.24 -11.06
C ASP A 253 -29.42 -2.70 -10.10
N TYR A 254 -29.42 -3.26 -8.88
CA TYR A 254 -28.43 -2.96 -7.86
C TYR A 254 -27.57 -4.21 -7.63
N ALA A 255 -26.27 -4.11 -7.89
CA ALA A 255 -25.35 -5.24 -7.85
C ALA A 255 -24.18 -4.98 -6.89
N GLN A 256 -23.42 -6.04 -6.59
CA GLN A 256 -22.09 -5.93 -5.97
C GLN A 256 -21.13 -5.18 -6.92
N PRO A 257 -20.00 -4.63 -6.42
CA PRO A 257 -19.04 -3.93 -7.27
C PRO A 257 -18.63 -4.80 -8.46
N LEU A 258 -18.82 -4.27 -9.67
CA LEU A 258 -18.14 -4.76 -10.87
C LEU A 258 -16.76 -4.09 -10.93
N ASP A 259 -15.89 -4.56 -11.82
CA ASP A 259 -14.55 -4.01 -12.00
C ASP A 259 -14.58 -2.48 -12.17
N TRP A 260 -13.79 -1.79 -11.36
CA TRP A 260 -13.65 -0.34 -11.40
C TRP A 260 -12.66 0.05 -12.50
N PHE A 261 -13.14 0.83 -13.47
CA PHE A 261 -12.25 1.47 -14.45
C PHE A 261 -11.59 2.71 -13.85
N ASP A 262 -10.30 2.63 -13.52
CA ASP A 262 -9.52 3.82 -13.18
C ASP A 262 -8.96 4.45 -14.45
N ILE A 263 -9.46 5.64 -14.80
CA ILE A 263 -9.09 6.38 -16.00
C ILE A 263 -8.24 7.61 -15.68
N GLN A 264 -7.61 7.71 -14.51
CA GLN A 264 -6.73 8.84 -14.17
C GLN A 264 -5.55 8.98 -15.14
N ASP A 265 -4.96 7.85 -15.55
CA ASP A 265 -3.75 7.84 -16.39
C ASP A 265 -4.06 7.86 -17.90
N VAL A 266 -5.17 7.25 -18.31
CA VAL A 266 -5.58 7.13 -19.72
C VAL A 266 -6.61 8.17 -20.14
N GLY A 267 -7.39 8.69 -19.19
CA GLY A 267 -8.48 9.63 -19.41
C GLY A 267 -7.97 11.05 -19.66
N GLN A 268 -8.75 11.80 -20.42
CA GLN A 268 -8.48 13.21 -20.68
C GLN A 268 -9.06 14.07 -19.54
N PRO A 269 -8.26 14.93 -18.87
CA PRO A 269 -8.76 15.79 -17.81
C PRO A 269 -9.62 16.93 -18.39
N LEU A 270 -10.81 17.14 -17.84
CA LEU A 270 -11.70 18.23 -18.26
C LEU A 270 -11.27 19.59 -17.72
N ASN A 271 -10.54 19.61 -16.60
CA ASN A 271 -10.09 20.81 -15.89
C ASN A 271 -11.26 21.76 -15.61
N LEU A 272 -12.32 21.22 -15.00
CA LEU A 272 -13.52 21.96 -14.65
C LEU A 272 -13.25 22.84 -13.43
N GLY A 273 -13.83 24.04 -13.44
CA GLY A 273 -13.98 24.86 -12.25
C GLY A 273 -15.19 24.46 -11.43
N ASP A 274 -15.48 25.27 -10.42
CA ASP A 274 -16.79 25.29 -9.76
C ASP A 274 -17.91 25.67 -10.74
N ASP A 275 -19.07 25.02 -10.65
CA ASP A 275 -20.23 25.22 -11.53
C ASP A 275 -19.93 25.18 -13.04
N ALA A 276 -18.90 24.43 -13.43
CA ALA A 276 -18.42 24.40 -14.81
C ALA A 276 -18.93 23.17 -15.56
N THR A 277 -19.09 23.30 -16.87
CA THR A 277 -19.38 22.17 -17.75
C THR A 277 -18.47 22.12 -18.94
N ARG A 278 -18.39 20.95 -19.58
CA ARG A 278 -17.67 20.77 -20.83
C ARG A 278 -18.33 19.71 -21.72
N ASP A 279 -18.40 20.03 -22.99
CA ASP A 279 -18.89 19.11 -24.03
C ASP A 279 -17.83 18.05 -24.34
N VAL A 280 -18.28 16.80 -24.44
CA VAL A 280 -17.49 15.65 -24.84
C VAL A 280 -18.14 14.95 -26.03
N ASP A 281 -17.39 14.80 -27.11
CA ASP A 281 -17.80 14.03 -28.28
C ASP A 281 -17.60 12.54 -27.99
N LEU A 282 -18.67 11.75 -28.16
CA LEU A 282 -18.69 10.34 -27.77
C LEU A 282 -17.95 9.44 -28.74
N GLY A 283 -17.76 9.86 -30.00
CA GLY A 283 -17.23 8.97 -31.05
C GLY A 283 -18.20 7.86 -31.50
N PHE A 284 -19.27 7.61 -30.74
CA PHE A 284 -20.40 6.73 -31.08
C PHE A 284 -21.74 7.44 -30.86
N LEU A 285 -22.84 6.79 -31.27
CA LEU A 285 -24.19 7.26 -30.99
C LEU A 285 -24.73 6.54 -29.76
N PHE A 286 -25.00 7.29 -28.69
CA PHE A 286 -25.66 6.80 -27.47
C PHE A 286 -27.19 6.90 -27.62
N PRO A 287 -27.92 5.78 -27.64
CA PRO A 287 -29.38 5.76 -27.65
C PRO A 287 -29.94 6.12 -26.28
N PHE A 288 -30.70 7.22 -26.20
CA PHE A 288 -31.37 7.64 -24.98
C PHE A 288 -32.77 8.17 -25.31
N ARG A 289 -33.82 7.61 -24.70
CA ARG A 289 -35.21 8.05 -24.89
C ARG A 289 -35.65 8.10 -26.38
N GLY A 290 -35.25 7.10 -27.16
CA GLY A 290 -35.63 6.99 -28.58
C GLY A 290 -34.95 8.01 -29.52
N ALA A 291 -33.94 8.75 -29.03
CA ALA A 291 -33.05 9.59 -29.82
C ALA A 291 -31.60 9.11 -29.66
N ASN A 292 -30.74 9.52 -30.60
CA ASN A 292 -29.32 9.16 -30.60
C ASN A 292 -28.47 10.42 -30.39
N TYR A 293 -27.56 10.36 -29.43
CA TYR A 293 -26.69 11.47 -29.04
C TYR A 293 -25.25 11.12 -29.37
N GLY A 294 -24.54 12.00 -30.10
CA GLY A 294 -23.11 11.84 -30.40
C GLY A 294 -22.20 12.67 -29.48
N ARG A 295 -22.79 13.41 -28.56
CA ARG A 295 -22.13 14.33 -27.63
C ARG A 295 -22.96 14.43 -26.36
N VAL A 296 -22.27 14.58 -25.24
CA VAL A 296 -22.86 14.90 -23.93
C VAL A 296 -22.13 16.07 -23.29
N THR A 297 -22.75 16.72 -22.33
CA THR A 297 -22.13 17.79 -21.54
C THR A 297 -21.91 17.29 -20.12
N ILE A 298 -20.66 17.25 -19.66
CA ILE A 298 -20.27 16.79 -18.33
C ILE A 298 -20.15 18.00 -17.39
N SER A 299 -20.70 17.89 -16.18
CA SER A 299 -20.72 18.95 -15.17
C SER A 299 -19.73 18.67 -14.02
N SER A 300 -19.18 19.73 -13.43
CA SER A 300 -18.46 19.65 -12.14
C SER A 300 -19.33 18.99 -11.08
N ASN A 301 -20.63 19.33 -11.08
CA ASN A 301 -21.64 18.99 -10.09
C ASN A 301 -22.19 17.56 -10.24
N GLY A 302 -21.37 16.61 -10.73
CA GLY A 302 -21.71 15.19 -10.81
C GLY A 302 -22.87 14.83 -11.74
N MET A 303 -23.06 15.60 -12.82
CA MET A 303 -24.11 15.39 -13.82
C MET A 303 -23.52 15.12 -15.22
N ILE A 304 -24.22 14.27 -15.99
CA ILE A 304 -24.06 14.18 -17.45
C ILE A 304 -25.36 14.67 -18.09
N ILE A 305 -25.28 15.79 -18.79
CA ILE A 305 -26.42 16.44 -19.45
C ILE A 305 -26.48 15.93 -20.89
N ILE A 306 -27.63 15.35 -21.25
CA ILE A 306 -27.88 14.74 -22.57
C ILE A 306 -28.62 15.72 -23.50
N ASP A 307 -29.61 16.46 -22.99
CA ASP A 307 -30.35 17.50 -23.72
C ASP A 307 -30.74 18.64 -22.76
N GLY A 308 -30.44 19.89 -23.13
CA GLY A 308 -30.64 21.09 -22.30
C GLY A 308 -29.34 21.67 -21.75
N ASN A 309 -29.44 22.77 -21.00
CA ASN A 309 -28.29 23.47 -20.40
C ASN A 309 -28.61 23.89 -18.95
N ALA A 310 -27.93 23.30 -17.96
CA ALA A 310 -27.75 23.88 -16.62
C ALA A 310 -26.64 23.14 -15.85
N PRO A 311 -25.51 23.77 -15.50
CA PRO A 311 -24.80 23.43 -14.27
C PRO A 311 -25.62 24.01 -13.12
N ASP A 312 -26.56 23.23 -12.60
CA ASP A 312 -27.22 23.60 -11.35
C ASP A 312 -26.46 22.91 -10.22
N PHE A 313 -25.95 23.66 -9.25
CA PHE A 313 -25.36 23.08 -8.03
C PHE A 313 -26.44 22.56 -7.08
N ARG A 314 -27.69 23.00 -7.24
CA ARG A 314 -28.76 22.67 -6.30
C ARG A 314 -29.40 21.34 -6.67
N ASN A 315 -28.93 20.27 -6.04
CA ASN A 315 -29.55 18.96 -6.15
C ASN A 315 -31.07 19.01 -5.84
N GLY A 316 -31.85 18.16 -6.51
CA GLY A 316 -33.30 18.24 -6.45
C GLY A 316 -33.98 16.95 -6.89
N ALA A 317 -35.25 16.79 -6.50
CA ALA A 317 -36.02 15.63 -6.93
C ALA A 317 -36.15 15.59 -8.45
N LEU A 318 -36.05 14.39 -9.02
CA LEU A 318 -36.31 14.14 -10.43
C LEU A 318 -37.80 13.77 -10.65
N PRO A 319 -38.44 14.23 -11.74
CA PRO A 319 -37.89 15.14 -12.75
C PRO A 319 -37.72 16.58 -12.23
N THR A 320 -36.70 17.26 -12.74
CA THR A 320 -36.34 18.65 -12.45
C THR A 320 -36.49 19.52 -13.70
N ALA A 321 -36.71 20.82 -13.48
CA ALA A 321 -36.70 21.83 -14.53
C ALA A 321 -35.27 22.28 -14.92
N ALA A 322 -34.25 21.81 -14.20
CA ALA A 322 -32.85 22.20 -14.43
C ALA A 322 -32.39 21.86 -15.86
N THR A 323 -32.76 20.69 -16.37
CA THR A 323 -32.42 20.27 -17.73
C THR A 323 -33.53 19.41 -18.31
N ARG A 324 -33.48 19.13 -19.61
CA ARG A 324 -34.51 18.31 -20.28
C ARG A 324 -34.21 16.83 -20.10
N ALA A 325 -32.98 16.40 -20.31
CA ALA A 325 -32.54 15.01 -20.15
C ALA A 325 -31.13 14.95 -19.51
N MET A 326 -30.94 14.08 -18.53
CA MET A 326 -29.69 13.96 -17.76
C MET A 326 -29.53 12.61 -17.09
N LEU A 327 -28.28 12.29 -16.78
CA LEU A 327 -27.88 11.30 -15.80
C LEU A 327 -27.30 12.05 -14.59
N ALA A 328 -27.74 11.69 -13.39
CA ALA A 328 -27.20 12.17 -12.12
C ALA A 328 -26.60 10.97 -11.37
N PRO A 329 -25.36 10.56 -11.69
CA PRO A 329 -24.64 9.61 -10.85
C PRO A 329 -24.51 10.14 -9.42
N PHE A 330 -24.18 11.42 -9.26
CA PHE A 330 -24.06 12.04 -7.96
C PHE A 330 -24.23 13.56 -8.07
N TRP A 331 -25.46 14.00 -8.31
CA TRP A 331 -25.71 15.44 -8.49
C TRP A 331 -25.71 16.17 -7.15
N ASP A 332 -24.70 17.01 -6.94
CA ASP A 332 -24.52 17.91 -5.78
C ASP A 332 -23.58 19.07 -6.13
N ASP A 333 -23.38 20.00 -5.19
CA ASP A 333 -22.51 21.17 -5.30
C ASP A 333 -21.02 20.78 -5.19
N LEU A 334 -20.44 20.30 -6.29
CA LEU A 334 -19.06 19.77 -6.34
C LEU A 334 -18.09 20.75 -7.01
N ASN A 335 -16.87 20.85 -6.47
CA ASN A 335 -15.90 21.84 -6.91
C ASN A 335 -14.54 21.20 -7.26
N PRO A 336 -14.28 20.78 -8.50
CA PRO A 336 -12.98 20.23 -8.91
C PRO A 336 -11.82 21.24 -8.84
N ALA A 337 -12.09 22.56 -8.86
CA ALA A 337 -11.03 23.57 -8.64
C ALA A 337 -10.53 23.60 -7.19
N ALA A 338 -11.17 22.85 -6.30
CA ALA A 338 -10.80 22.70 -4.91
C ALA A 338 -9.75 21.66 -4.60
N GLY A 339 -9.65 20.67 -5.48
CA GLY A 339 -9.11 19.36 -5.20
C GLY A 339 -9.78 18.36 -6.13
N GLY A 340 -9.05 17.30 -6.49
CA GLY A 340 -9.52 16.32 -7.45
C GLY A 340 -9.57 16.80 -8.90
N GLN A 341 -10.14 15.98 -9.77
CA GLN A 341 -10.26 16.21 -11.20
C GLN A 341 -11.44 15.41 -11.79
N VAL A 342 -11.99 15.88 -12.91
CA VAL A 342 -12.95 15.09 -13.70
C VAL A 342 -12.26 14.61 -14.98
N TYR A 343 -12.17 13.29 -15.14
CA TYR A 343 -11.60 12.63 -16.31
C TYR A 343 -12.71 12.05 -17.19
N TRP A 344 -12.44 11.98 -18.50
CA TRP A 344 -13.27 11.22 -19.41
C TRP A 344 -12.42 10.39 -20.36
N TYR A 345 -12.91 9.21 -20.71
CA TYR A 345 -12.27 8.31 -21.66
C TYR A 345 -13.34 7.68 -22.55
N VAL A 346 -13.13 7.71 -23.87
CA VAL A 346 -13.96 6.95 -24.81
C VAL A 346 -13.18 5.71 -25.20
N ALA A 347 -13.68 4.55 -24.78
CA ALA A 347 -13.19 3.28 -25.26
C ALA A 347 -13.97 2.94 -26.54
N THR A 348 -13.37 3.19 -27.70
CA THR A 348 -13.82 2.59 -28.96
C THR A 348 -13.02 1.32 -29.17
N PRO A 349 -13.65 0.14 -29.18
CA PRO A 349 -12.93 -1.08 -29.49
C PRO A 349 -12.36 -1.01 -30.91
N ALA A 350 -11.04 -1.12 -31.04
CA ALA A 350 -10.41 -1.62 -32.24
C ALA A 350 -10.43 -3.16 -32.14
N CYS A 351 -10.52 -3.88 -33.27
CA CYS A 351 -10.23 -5.32 -33.31
C CYS A 351 -8.72 -5.53 -33.16
N GLU A 352 -8.16 -5.11 -32.04
CA GLU A 352 -6.79 -5.34 -31.62
C GLU A 352 -6.85 -6.08 -30.28
N GLU A 353 -5.86 -6.92 -30.01
CA GLU A 353 -5.67 -7.52 -28.69
C GLU A 353 -5.40 -6.40 -27.70
N ASP A 354 -6.10 -6.42 -26.57
CA ASP A 354 -5.73 -5.65 -25.41
C ASP A 354 -4.42 -6.23 -24.79
N CYS A 355 -3.84 -5.58 -23.78
CA CYS A 355 -2.57 -6.06 -23.22
C CYS A 355 -2.68 -7.45 -22.55
N ALA A 356 -3.90 -7.94 -22.29
CA ALA A 356 -4.18 -9.24 -21.70
C ALA A 356 -4.37 -10.33 -22.79
N GLY A 357 -4.13 -9.99 -24.05
CA GLY A 357 -4.32 -10.87 -25.19
C GLY A 357 -5.78 -11.06 -25.56
N ARG A 358 -6.69 -10.21 -25.06
CA ARG A 358 -8.12 -10.31 -25.36
C ARG A 358 -8.47 -9.42 -26.55
N LEU A 359 -8.87 -10.03 -27.65
CA LEU A 359 -9.42 -9.33 -28.81
C LEU A 359 -10.63 -8.47 -28.40
N GLY A 360 -10.51 -7.15 -28.57
CA GLY A 360 -11.55 -6.19 -28.19
C GLY A 360 -11.78 -6.05 -26.69
N GLY A 361 -10.83 -6.49 -25.87
CA GLY A 361 -10.84 -6.29 -24.42
C GLY A 361 -10.48 -4.85 -24.00
N PHE A 362 -10.55 -4.59 -22.70
CA PHE A 362 -10.33 -3.26 -22.11
C PHE A 362 -9.07 -3.16 -21.24
N ALA A 363 -8.22 -4.19 -21.22
CA ALA A 363 -6.98 -4.14 -20.47
C ALA A 363 -5.96 -3.21 -21.16
N PHE A 364 -5.24 -2.41 -20.38
CA PHE A 364 -4.22 -1.48 -20.91
C PHE A 364 -2.93 -1.56 -20.09
N GLU A 365 -1.81 -1.17 -20.70
CA GLU A 365 -0.55 -1.01 -19.98
C GLU A 365 -0.62 0.26 -19.12
N ASP A 366 -0.37 0.12 -17.82
CA ASP A 366 -0.23 1.25 -16.90
C ASP A 366 1.12 1.98 -17.08
N ALA A 367 1.37 3.00 -16.25
CA ALA A 367 2.62 3.76 -16.26
C ALA A 367 3.88 2.93 -15.93
N CYS A 368 3.70 1.75 -15.33
CA CYS A 368 4.74 0.80 -15.00
C CYS A 368 4.94 -0.28 -16.08
N GLY A 369 4.12 -0.28 -17.13
CA GLY A 369 4.17 -1.26 -18.22
C GLY A 369 3.52 -2.59 -17.88
N LEU A 370 2.70 -2.66 -16.82
CA LEU A 370 1.93 -3.86 -16.50
C LEU A 370 0.55 -3.79 -17.15
N CYS A 371 0.09 -4.94 -17.64
CA CYS A 371 -1.27 -5.07 -18.11
C CYS A 371 -2.29 -5.10 -16.96
N VAL A 372 -3.17 -4.10 -16.91
CA VAL A 372 -4.18 -3.87 -15.87
C VAL A 372 -5.54 -3.52 -16.47
N GLY A 373 -6.60 -3.54 -15.67
CA GLY A 373 -7.98 -3.27 -16.14
C GLY A 373 -8.56 -4.42 -16.97
N GLY A 374 -9.74 -4.19 -17.57
CA GLY A 374 -10.46 -5.24 -18.31
C GLY A 374 -10.72 -6.47 -17.43
N ASP A 375 -10.40 -7.66 -17.96
CA ASP A 375 -10.58 -8.94 -17.26
C ASP A 375 -9.33 -9.44 -16.52
N THR A 376 -8.29 -8.60 -16.39
CA THR A 376 -7.02 -9.00 -15.74
C THR A 376 -7.17 -9.27 -14.24
N GLY A 377 -8.24 -8.74 -13.62
CA GLY A 377 -8.42 -8.75 -12.17
C GLY A 377 -7.39 -7.90 -11.41
N ARG A 378 -6.66 -7.03 -12.12
CA ARG A 378 -5.62 -6.14 -11.56
C ARG A 378 -6.02 -4.69 -11.73
N ALA A 379 -5.96 -3.92 -10.65
CA ALA A 379 -6.08 -2.47 -10.71
C ALA A 379 -4.74 -1.84 -11.12
N PRO A 380 -4.75 -0.65 -11.77
CA PRO A 380 -3.52 0.09 -12.09
C PRO A 380 -2.62 0.45 -10.89
N SER A 381 -3.12 0.32 -9.67
CA SER A 381 -2.38 0.55 -8.44
C SER A 381 -1.72 -0.70 -7.85
N ASP A 382 -1.98 -1.90 -8.41
CA ASP A 382 -1.60 -3.17 -7.76
C ASP A 382 -0.11 -3.50 -7.88
N ASN A 383 0.62 -2.82 -8.77
CA ASN A 383 2.06 -2.96 -9.00
C ASN A 383 2.84 -1.71 -8.63
N VAL A 384 2.19 -0.72 -8.02
CA VAL A 384 2.84 0.49 -7.51
C VAL A 384 2.85 0.39 -6.00
N ASP A 385 4.04 0.36 -5.41
CA ASP A 385 4.17 0.37 -3.97
C ASP A 385 3.73 1.74 -3.40
N CYS A 386 3.59 1.88 -2.08
CA CYS A 386 3.09 3.15 -1.53
C CYS A 386 4.05 4.35 -1.75
N ASN A 387 5.29 4.09 -2.20
CA ASN A 387 6.33 5.08 -2.51
C ASN A 387 6.27 5.51 -3.99
N GLY A 388 5.37 4.94 -4.79
CA GLY A 388 5.26 5.21 -6.21
C GLY A 388 6.24 4.40 -7.07
N ASP A 389 6.93 3.40 -6.48
CA ASP A 389 7.86 2.55 -7.21
C ASP A 389 7.12 1.35 -7.82
N CYS A 390 7.28 1.17 -9.13
CA CYS A 390 6.80 0.00 -9.84
C CYS A 390 7.49 -1.27 -9.31
N ASP A 391 6.70 -2.29 -8.94
CA ASP A 391 7.14 -3.53 -8.28
C ASP A 391 7.99 -3.28 -7.01
N GLY A 392 7.73 -2.16 -6.32
CA GLY A 392 8.45 -1.79 -5.12
C GLY A 392 8.03 -2.57 -3.86
N GLU A 393 8.84 -2.47 -2.81
CA GLU A 393 8.64 -3.20 -1.53
C GLU A 393 8.04 -2.31 -0.43
N ALA A 394 7.73 -1.04 -0.71
CA ALA A 394 7.15 -0.14 0.28
C ALA A 394 5.67 -0.47 0.54
N PHE A 395 5.26 -0.46 1.80
CA PHE A 395 3.89 -0.79 2.20
C PHE A 395 3.35 0.21 3.23
N ILE A 396 2.03 0.29 3.32
CA ILE A 396 1.35 1.06 4.36
C ILE A 396 1.41 0.25 5.67
N ASP A 397 2.04 0.81 6.71
CA ASP A 397 2.06 0.19 8.04
C ASP A 397 0.76 0.41 8.83
N ASP A 398 0.70 -0.15 10.04
CA ASP A 398 -0.46 -0.04 10.95
C ASP A 398 -0.81 1.42 11.33
N CYS A 399 0.11 2.37 11.11
CA CYS A 399 -0.08 3.79 11.38
C CYS A 399 -0.55 4.57 10.14
N GLY A 400 -0.70 3.91 8.99
CA GLY A 400 -1.11 4.54 7.75
C GLY A 400 0.02 5.30 7.05
N GLN A 401 1.28 4.96 7.34
CA GLN A 401 2.46 5.53 6.69
C GLN A 401 3.05 4.59 5.66
N CYS A 402 3.58 5.16 4.58
CA CYS A 402 4.38 4.41 3.63
C CYS A 402 5.79 4.16 4.18
N VAL A 403 6.16 2.90 4.38
CA VAL A 403 7.43 2.48 4.97
C VAL A 403 8.04 1.29 4.22
N GLY A 404 9.32 1.00 4.44
CA GLY A 404 10.01 -0.09 3.75
C GLY A 404 10.46 0.30 2.33
N GLY A 405 10.99 -0.66 1.56
CA GLY A 405 11.51 -0.41 0.21
C GLY A 405 12.49 0.77 0.13
N ASN A 406 12.27 1.67 -0.84
CA ASN A 406 13.10 2.85 -1.07
C ASN A 406 12.65 4.11 -0.30
N THR A 407 11.67 3.99 0.61
CA THR A 407 11.16 5.15 1.38
C THR A 407 12.23 5.76 2.30
N GLY A 408 13.26 4.99 2.67
CA GLY A 408 14.20 5.40 3.72
C GLY A 408 13.62 5.34 5.14
N HIS A 409 12.37 4.87 5.29
CA HIS A 409 11.65 4.78 6.55
C HIS A 409 11.51 3.34 7.02
N GLN A 410 11.58 3.15 8.34
CA GLN A 410 11.33 1.86 8.99
C GLN A 410 9.91 1.85 9.54
N PRO A 411 9.21 0.70 9.55
CA PRO A 411 7.90 0.57 10.16
C PRO A 411 7.94 1.04 11.61
N ALA A 412 6.87 1.70 12.06
CA ALA A 412 6.74 2.08 13.47
C ALA A 412 6.91 0.83 14.36
N ALA A 413 7.57 0.99 15.50
CA ALA A 413 7.72 -0.11 16.45
C ALA A 413 6.33 -0.62 16.88
N ALA A 414 6.05 -1.90 16.63
CA ALA A 414 4.76 -2.59 16.78
C ALA A 414 3.70 -1.83 17.61
N GLY A 415 2.85 -1.07 16.90
CA GLY A 415 1.65 -0.43 17.44
C GLY A 415 1.81 0.98 18.05
N ASP A 416 2.98 1.62 17.93
CA ASP A 416 3.16 3.00 18.42
C ASP A 416 2.85 4.06 17.34
N CYS A 417 1.56 4.27 17.09
CA CYS A 417 1.05 5.28 16.15
C CYS A 417 0.70 6.60 16.86
N ARG A 418 1.70 7.26 17.44
CA ARG A 418 1.56 8.58 18.08
C ARG A 418 2.28 9.67 17.27
N PRO A 419 1.86 10.95 17.38
CA PRO A 419 2.62 12.06 16.84
C PRO A 419 3.96 12.27 17.57
N ASP A 420 4.83 13.08 16.99
CA ASP A 420 6.07 13.56 17.61
C ASP A 420 6.29 15.01 17.17
N LEU A 421 6.11 15.95 18.08
CA LEU A 421 6.07 17.38 17.82
C LEU A 421 7.43 18.01 18.10
N ILE A 422 7.95 18.72 17.10
CA ILE A 422 9.22 19.43 17.20
C ILE A 422 9.04 20.93 16.94
N VAL A 423 9.73 21.76 17.71
CA VAL A 423 9.75 23.22 17.51
C VAL A 423 10.94 23.61 16.61
N ASP A 424 10.69 24.36 15.54
CA ASP A 424 11.74 24.87 14.65
C ASP A 424 12.52 26.03 15.31
N GLN A 425 13.64 25.67 15.95
CA GLN A 425 14.55 26.62 16.60
C GLN A 425 15.12 27.67 15.63
N ALA A 426 15.36 27.30 14.37
CA ALA A 426 15.94 28.20 13.37
C ALA A 426 14.94 29.28 12.95
N TYR A 427 13.68 28.89 12.73
CA TYR A 427 12.59 29.82 12.45
C TYR A 427 12.30 30.75 13.64
N LEU A 428 12.31 30.20 14.86
CA LEU A 428 12.17 30.97 16.09
C LEU A 428 13.26 32.06 16.19
N ALA A 429 14.53 31.70 15.97
CA ALA A 429 15.63 32.66 16.00
C ALA A 429 15.54 33.71 14.88
N ALA A 430 15.22 33.28 13.65
CA ALA A 430 15.20 34.15 12.47
C ALA A 430 14.10 35.22 12.51
N THR A 431 13.06 35.01 13.31
CA THR A 431 11.87 35.87 13.34
C THR A 431 11.80 36.80 14.55
N ALA A 432 12.65 36.59 15.56
CA ALA A 432 12.65 37.32 16.82
C ALA A 432 13.05 38.80 16.68
N ILE A 433 12.24 39.73 17.22
CA ILE A 433 12.47 41.19 17.19
C ILE A 433 11.90 41.89 18.42
N ILE A 434 12.43 43.07 18.76
CA ILE A 434 11.75 44.01 19.67
C ILE A 434 10.72 44.83 18.89
N ASP A 435 9.53 44.96 19.45
CA ASP A 435 8.47 45.83 18.94
C ASP A 435 7.76 46.57 20.08
N TYR A 436 6.90 47.52 19.71
CA TYR A 436 6.07 48.28 20.64
C TYR A 436 4.61 48.25 20.24
N LEU A 437 3.74 47.99 21.22
CA LEU A 437 2.30 48.07 21.04
C LEU A 437 1.73 49.07 22.05
N ASN A 438 0.85 49.96 21.61
CA ASN A 438 0.05 50.75 22.53
C ASN A 438 -1.28 50.01 22.77
N VAL A 439 -1.47 49.51 23.98
CA VAL A 439 -2.61 48.68 24.37
C VAL A 439 -3.70 49.56 24.97
N ASP A 440 -4.82 49.66 24.27
CA ASP A 440 -6.07 50.27 24.73
C ASP A 440 -7.23 49.25 24.84
N ASP A 441 -6.98 48.01 24.43
CA ASP A 441 -7.92 46.90 24.48
C ASP A 441 -7.67 46.01 25.72
N GLU A 442 -8.67 45.93 26.61
CA GLU A 442 -8.62 45.09 27.81
C GLU A 442 -8.61 43.59 27.47
N CYS A 443 -9.05 43.19 26.27
CA CYS A 443 -9.02 41.79 25.82
C CYS A 443 -7.58 41.23 25.75
N LEU A 444 -6.60 42.06 25.39
CA LEU A 444 -5.19 41.63 25.35
C LEU A 444 -4.63 41.31 26.75
N ILE A 445 -5.22 41.89 27.80
CA ILE A 445 -4.87 41.61 29.20
C ILE A 445 -5.61 40.36 29.68
N GLU A 446 -6.91 40.25 29.36
CA GLU A 446 -7.72 39.09 29.70
C GLU A 446 -7.16 37.79 29.10
N GLU A 447 -6.71 37.85 27.85
CA GLU A 447 -6.04 36.75 27.17
C GLU A 447 -4.53 36.64 27.48
N ARG A 448 -4.04 37.33 28.53
CA ARG A 448 -2.65 37.25 29.01
C ARG A 448 -1.58 37.52 27.95
N CYS A 449 -1.91 38.25 26.89
CA CYS A 449 -0.96 38.63 25.84
C CYS A 449 -0.06 39.80 26.27
N VAL A 450 -0.51 40.61 27.23
CA VAL A 450 0.22 41.74 27.82
C VAL A 450 -0.18 41.91 29.30
N HIS A 451 0.68 42.54 30.10
CA HIS A 451 0.44 42.71 31.54
C HIS A 451 -0.27 44.02 31.92
N GLY A 452 -0.57 44.89 30.96
CA GLY A 452 -1.26 46.14 31.25
C GLY A 452 -1.56 47.01 30.03
N LEU A 453 -2.31 48.09 30.28
CA LEU A 453 -2.66 49.11 29.29
C LEU A 453 -1.47 50.05 29.02
N GLY A 454 -1.57 50.80 27.92
CA GLY A 454 -0.58 51.79 27.48
C GLY A 454 0.53 51.18 26.62
N ARG A 455 1.65 51.90 26.49
CA ARG A 455 2.77 51.45 25.65
C ARG A 455 3.48 50.26 26.29
N ARG A 456 3.49 49.12 25.60
CA ARG A 456 4.16 47.87 25.98
C ARG A 456 5.34 47.59 25.06
N LYS A 457 6.44 47.09 25.63
CA LYS A 457 7.63 46.60 24.91
C LYS A 457 7.48 45.10 24.73
N LEU A 458 7.55 44.62 23.50
CA LEU A 458 7.24 43.24 23.15
C LEU A 458 8.46 42.57 22.51
N LEU A 459 8.72 41.32 22.87
CA LEU A 459 9.60 40.41 22.13
C LEU A 459 8.70 39.57 21.20
N ARG A 460 8.62 39.95 19.92
CA ARG A 460 7.85 39.23 18.89
C ARG A 460 8.71 38.13 18.27
N PHE A 461 8.11 37.01 17.92
CA PHE A 461 8.76 35.90 17.24
C PHE A 461 7.73 35.06 16.49
N GLY A 462 8.16 34.25 15.53
CA GLY A 462 7.32 33.22 14.92
C GLY A 462 7.54 31.89 15.60
N THR A 463 6.49 31.07 15.68
CA THR A 463 6.57 29.69 16.15
C THR A 463 6.20 28.79 14.99
N ARG A 464 6.99 27.75 14.75
CA ARG A 464 6.68 26.70 13.80
C ARG A 464 6.88 25.36 14.49
N ILE A 465 5.85 24.54 14.50
CA ILE A 465 5.81 23.24 15.15
C ILE A 465 5.49 22.21 14.08
N ALA A 466 6.31 21.19 13.92
CA ALA A 466 6.13 20.12 12.95
C ALA A 466 5.79 18.81 13.63
N ASN A 467 4.99 17.97 12.99
CA ASN A 467 4.79 16.58 13.39
C ASN A 467 5.74 15.70 12.58
N ILE A 468 6.79 15.21 13.24
CA ILE A 468 7.79 14.29 12.67
C ILE A 468 7.52 12.83 13.07
N GLY A 469 6.40 12.58 13.77
CA GLY A 469 6.04 11.26 14.26
C GLY A 469 5.32 10.41 13.23
N PRO A 470 5.16 9.11 13.50
CA PRO A 470 4.58 8.16 12.57
C PRO A 470 3.06 8.28 12.38
N ALA A 471 2.38 9.12 13.15
CA ALA A 471 0.94 9.30 13.04
C ALA A 471 0.55 10.77 13.12
N ASP A 472 -0.62 11.10 12.55
CA ASP A 472 -1.18 12.43 12.65
C ASP A 472 -1.47 12.81 14.10
N LEU A 473 -1.19 14.06 14.45
CA LEU A 473 -1.80 14.67 15.62
C LEU A 473 -3.27 14.92 15.30
N GLN A 474 -4.18 14.24 16.00
CA GLN A 474 -5.63 14.43 15.83
C GLN A 474 -6.23 15.04 17.10
N LEU A 475 -6.52 16.34 17.07
CA LEU A 475 -7.21 17.03 18.17
C LEU A 475 -8.73 17.07 17.94
N GLY A 476 -9.17 16.87 16.70
CA GLY A 476 -10.58 16.79 16.33
C GLY A 476 -11.24 18.17 16.22
N ARG A 477 -12.59 18.18 16.21
CA ARG A 477 -13.35 19.42 16.12
C ARG A 477 -13.37 20.16 17.46
N PRO A 478 -13.09 21.48 17.49
CA PRO A 478 -13.25 22.26 18.71
C PRO A 478 -14.70 22.22 19.21
N GLN A 479 -14.92 21.78 20.44
CA GLN A 479 -16.26 21.62 21.02
C GLN A 479 -16.32 22.09 22.48
N GLU A 480 -17.42 22.75 22.83
CA GLU A 480 -17.69 23.17 24.21
C GLU A 480 -17.84 21.94 25.12
N GLY A 481 -17.07 21.90 26.21
CA GLY A 481 -17.14 20.81 27.20
C GLY A 481 -16.32 19.56 26.88
N VAL A 482 -15.52 19.58 25.81
CA VAL A 482 -14.44 18.61 25.56
C VAL A 482 -13.15 19.17 26.16
N ASP A 483 -12.40 18.34 26.87
CA ASP A 483 -11.17 18.77 27.57
C ASP A 483 -10.22 19.54 26.63
N HIS A 484 -9.56 20.57 27.18
CA HIS A 484 -8.54 21.42 26.54
C HIS A 484 -9.02 22.44 25.49
N TRP A 485 -10.31 22.46 25.10
CA TRP A 485 -10.87 23.53 24.26
C TRP A 485 -11.48 24.65 25.10
N ILE A 486 -10.93 25.86 24.98
CA ILE A 486 -11.42 27.05 25.69
C ILE A 486 -12.00 28.04 24.69
N TRP A 487 -13.21 28.51 24.95
CA TRP A 487 -13.83 29.56 24.17
C TRP A 487 -13.21 30.93 24.51
N SER A 488 -12.60 31.61 23.52
CA SER A 488 -12.23 33.01 23.67
C SER A 488 -13.45 33.90 23.41
N GLN A 489 -13.91 34.62 24.46
CA GLN A 489 -14.97 35.61 24.34
C GLN A 489 -14.52 36.85 23.52
N CYS A 490 -13.23 37.15 23.53
CA CYS A 490 -12.65 38.28 22.82
C CYS A 490 -12.53 38.02 21.30
N HIS A 491 -12.32 36.76 20.89
CA HIS A 491 -12.10 36.39 19.49
C HIS A 491 -13.16 35.46 18.89
N ASN A 492 -14.18 35.11 19.67
CA ASN A 492 -15.37 34.37 19.24
C ASN A 492 -15.04 33.06 18.50
N HIS A 493 -13.99 32.36 18.95
CA HIS A 493 -13.58 31.03 18.49
C HIS A 493 -12.87 30.25 19.61
N PHE A 494 -12.75 28.93 19.42
CA PHE A 494 -12.10 28.03 20.36
C PHE A 494 -10.58 27.98 20.20
N HIS A 495 -9.90 27.89 21.33
CA HIS A 495 -8.46 27.80 21.51
C HIS A 495 -8.12 26.46 22.14
N TYR A 496 -7.12 25.75 21.62
CA TYR A 496 -6.53 24.61 22.35
C TYR A 496 -5.57 25.15 23.42
N GLU A 497 -5.86 24.88 24.70
CA GLU A 497 -5.01 25.28 25.82
C GLU A 497 -3.72 24.45 25.86
N ALA A 498 -2.63 25.03 26.37
CA ALA A 498 -1.37 24.34 26.63
C ALA A 498 -0.70 23.67 25.39
N TYR A 499 -1.03 24.09 24.16
CA TYR A 499 -0.35 23.59 22.96
C TYR A 499 1.11 24.05 22.86
N ALA A 500 1.41 25.29 23.27
CA ALA A 500 2.79 25.75 23.44
C ALA A 500 2.91 26.79 24.57
N ALA A 501 4.04 26.76 25.28
CA ALA A 501 4.43 27.71 26.32
C ALA A 501 5.64 28.54 25.90
N TYR A 502 5.68 29.80 26.34
CA TYR A 502 6.74 30.75 26.03
C TYR A 502 7.38 31.26 27.34
N ASP A 503 8.63 30.87 27.57
CA ASP A 503 9.38 31.24 28.76
C ASP A 503 10.58 32.12 28.42
N LEU A 504 10.94 33.00 29.36
CA LEU A 504 12.18 33.77 29.30
C LEU A 504 13.01 33.50 30.55
N ALA A 505 14.15 32.82 30.39
CA ALA A 505 15.03 32.47 31.49
C ALA A 505 16.26 33.40 31.53
N ASN A 506 16.50 34.08 32.64
CA ASN A 506 17.70 34.89 32.81
C ASN A 506 18.94 33.98 32.95
N VAL A 507 19.92 34.14 32.05
CA VAL A 507 21.11 33.28 32.01
C VAL A 507 22.01 33.47 33.24
N GLU A 508 22.02 34.67 33.84
CA GLU A 508 22.87 34.98 34.98
C GLU A 508 22.26 34.51 36.31
N THR A 509 20.95 34.71 36.49
CA THR A 509 20.27 34.39 37.76
C THR A 509 19.62 33.01 37.76
N GLY A 510 19.37 32.42 36.58
CA GLY A 510 18.57 31.21 36.42
C GLY A 510 17.07 31.41 36.69
N GLU A 511 16.63 32.65 36.87
CA GLU A 511 15.22 32.98 37.07
C GLU A 511 14.44 32.78 35.78
N VAL A 512 13.45 31.90 35.79
CA VAL A 512 12.50 31.70 34.69
C VAL A 512 11.30 32.60 34.93
N LEU A 513 11.07 33.50 33.99
CA LEU A 513 9.93 34.39 33.96
C LEU A 513 8.87 33.77 33.02
N PRO A 514 7.75 33.26 33.54
CA PRO A 514 6.62 32.83 32.71
C PRO A 514 5.85 34.09 32.27
N ILE A 515 6.36 34.77 31.25
CA ILE A 515 5.93 36.13 30.86
C ILE A 515 5.17 36.18 29.53
N GLY A 516 4.80 35.03 28.96
CA GLY A 516 3.95 34.96 27.79
C GLY A 516 3.24 33.63 27.65
N ALA A 517 1.96 33.67 27.29
CA ALA A 517 1.23 32.52 26.80
C ALA A 517 0.28 33.01 25.70
N LYS A 518 0.18 32.26 24.61
CA LYS A 518 -0.93 32.43 23.69
C LYS A 518 -2.11 31.67 24.30
N SER A 519 -3.20 32.37 24.64
CA SER A 519 -4.38 31.81 25.32
C SER A 519 -5.06 30.65 24.57
N GLY A 520 -4.71 30.46 23.30
CA GLY A 520 -4.51 29.13 22.74
C GLY A 520 -4.39 29.10 21.24
N PHE A 521 -4.34 27.89 20.71
CA PHE A 521 -3.86 27.63 19.35
C PHE A 521 -4.93 26.98 18.50
N SER A 522 -4.99 27.42 17.23
CA SER A 522 -5.59 26.63 16.17
C SER A 522 -4.47 25.75 15.60
N VAL A 523 -4.55 24.45 15.83
CA VAL A 523 -3.55 23.49 15.41
C VAL A 523 -3.96 22.98 14.04
N ILE A 524 -3.27 23.43 12.99
CA ILE A 524 -3.67 23.19 11.59
C ILE A 524 -2.46 22.96 10.69
N ASP A 525 -2.70 22.37 9.51
CA ASP A 525 -1.66 22.16 8.51
C ASP A 525 -1.34 23.47 7.77
N ILE A 526 -0.19 24.08 8.06
CA ILE A 526 0.35 25.29 7.42
C ILE A 526 1.70 24.97 6.75
N GLY A 527 1.64 23.98 5.85
CA GLY A 527 2.73 23.59 4.96
C GLY A 527 3.34 22.23 5.27
N VAL A 528 4.06 21.70 4.29
CA VAL A 528 4.84 20.47 4.40
C VAL A 528 6.18 20.79 5.06
N TRP A 529 6.51 20.05 6.13
CA TRP A 529 7.82 20.10 6.79
C TRP A 529 8.79 19.14 6.11
N ASP A 530 8.33 17.92 5.86
CA ASP A 530 9.08 16.84 5.23
C ASP A 530 8.21 16.19 4.16
N ALA A 531 8.65 16.29 2.90
CA ALA A 531 7.92 15.76 1.75
C ALA A 531 7.99 14.23 1.67
N ASP A 532 8.95 13.59 2.34
CA ASP A 532 9.06 12.14 2.37
C ASP A 532 8.03 11.56 3.35
N LEU A 533 7.77 12.26 4.46
CA LEU A 533 6.69 11.93 5.41
C LEU A 533 5.29 12.34 4.92
N ALA A 534 5.20 13.36 4.06
CA ALA A 534 3.95 13.84 3.46
C ALA A 534 4.03 13.94 1.91
N PRO A 535 4.18 12.80 1.20
CA PRO A 535 4.43 12.79 -0.25
C PRO A 535 3.26 13.34 -1.07
N ASN A 536 2.05 13.15 -0.56
CA ASN A 536 0.81 13.67 -1.15
C ASN A 536 0.40 15.03 -0.57
N GLY A 537 1.30 15.70 0.17
CA GLY A 537 0.99 16.89 0.94
C GLY A 537 0.22 16.60 2.22
N CYS A 538 -0.21 17.67 2.90
CA CYS A 538 -0.91 17.57 4.18
C CYS A 538 -2.38 17.16 4.00
N ARG A 539 -2.95 16.42 4.97
CA ARG A 539 -4.33 15.89 4.95
C ARG A 539 -5.40 16.93 5.28
N GLY A 540 -5.01 18.19 5.52
CA GLY A 540 -5.93 19.33 5.52
C GLY A 540 -6.58 19.61 6.87
N TYR A 541 -5.89 19.30 7.99
CA TYR A 541 -6.32 19.77 9.30
C TYR A 541 -6.45 21.30 9.30
N ASN A 542 -7.58 21.79 9.79
CA ASN A 542 -7.99 23.18 9.68
C ASN A 542 -8.80 23.62 10.91
N GLY A 543 -9.28 24.87 10.93
CA GLY A 543 -9.99 25.42 12.08
C GLY A 543 -11.22 24.62 12.54
N ASN A 544 -11.82 23.81 11.66
CA ASN A 544 -12.98 22.97 11.97
C ASN A 544 -12.60 21.56 12.45
N ASN A 545 -11.44 21.04 12.06
CA ASN A 545 -10.91 19.75 12.48
C ASN A 545 -9.40 19.89 12.66
N GLN A 546 -8.98 20.08 13.92
CA GLN A 546 -7.62 20.47 14.25
C GLN A 546 -6.70 19.28 14.43
N GLY A 547 -5.43 19.49 14.09
CA GLY A 547 -4.42 18.47 14.01
C GLY A 547 -3.21 18.89 13.18
N ILE A 548 -2.21 18.02 13.09
CA ILE A 548 -1.06 18.18 12.19
C ILE A 548 -0.78 16.83 11.56
N THR A 549 -0.85 16.80 10.23
CA THR A 549 -0.51 15.62 9.44
C THR A 549 0.94 15.21 9.71
N SER A 550 1.23 13.92 9.79
CA SER A 550 2.63 13.45 9.83
C SER A 550 3.41 14.03 8.64
N GLY A 551 4.58 14.61 8.88
CA GLY A 551 5.37 15.32 7.87
C GLY A 551 4.95 16.77 7.60
N CYS A 552 3.92 17.28 8.27
CA CYS A 552 3.45 18.65 8.12
C CYS A 552 3.78 19.52 9.33
N GLN A 553 3.56 20.83 9.17
CA GLN A 553 3.85 21.84 10.18
C GLN A 553 2.71 22.83 10.34
N ASP A 554 2.57 23.33 11.57
CA ASP A 554 1.76 24.49 11.91
C ASP A 554 2.69 25.70 12.13
N THR A 555 2.42 26.81 11.44
CA THR A 555 3.26 28.01 11.46
C THR A 555 2.49 29.24 11.91
N TYR A 556 2.87 29.75 13.09
CA TYR A 556 2.48 31.04 13.62
C TYR A 556 3.49 32.12 13.27
N SER A 557 3.11 33.07 12.41
CA SER A 557 3.94 34.22 12.06
C SER A 557 4.02 35.25 13.20
N ARG A 558 5.16 35.92 13.35
CA ARG A 558 5.39 37.02 14.32
C ARG A 558 4.41 38.19 14.22
N ASN A 559 3.72 38.31 13.09
CA ASN A 559 2.73 39.36 12.85
C ASN A 559 1.35 39.02 13.43
N LEU A 560 1.14 37.78 13.87
CA LEU A 560 -0.11 37.38 14.51
C LEU A 560 -0.28 38.08 15.86
N GLN A 561 -1.54 38.35 16.20
CA GLN A 561 -1.89 38.89 17.51
C GLN A 561 -1.51 37.88 18.60
N CYS A 562 -1.04 38.37 19.75
CA CYS A 562 -0.54 37.58 20.88
C CYS A 562 0.68 36.70 20.58
N GLN A 563 1.33 36.87 19.42
CA GLN A 563 2.56 36.17 19.08
C GLN A 563 3.81 36.92 19.56
N TRP A 564 3.91 37.09 20.88
CA TRP A 564 4.99 37.81 21.56
C TRP A 564 5.05 37.50 23.06
N ILE A 565 6.13 37.94 23.69
CA ILE A 565 6.27 38.05 25.15
C ILE A 565 6.27 39.53 25.55
N ASP A 566 5.53 39.91 26.58
CA ASP A 566 5.57 41.28 27.14
C ASP A 566 6.80 41.46 28.04
N ILE A 567 7.77 42.21 27.53
CA ILE A 567 9.06 42.47 28.19
C ILE A 567 9.15 43.91 28.71
N THR A 568 8.02 44.56 28.97
CA THR A 568 7.99 45.97 29.43
C THR A 568 8.73 46.17 30.75
N ASP A 569 8.59 45.22 31.66
CA ASP A 569 9.15 45.28 33.01
C ASP A 569 10.42 44.40 33.16
N VAL A 570 10.94 43.88 32.04
CA VAL A 570 12.15 43.05 31.99
C VAL A 570 13.39 43.95 31.83
N GLU A 571 14.37 43.75 32.71
CA GLU A 571 15.64 44.49 32.67
C GLU A 571 16.51 44.10 31.46
N ASP A 572 17.51 44.93 31.14
CA ASP A 572 18.51 44.57 30.14
C ASP A 572 19.36 43.40 30.65
N GLY A 573 19.67 42.44 29.78
CA GLY A 573 20.35 41.21 30.17
C GLY A 573 20.46 40.19 29.05
N THR A 574 21.03 39.03 29.37
CA THR A 574 21.07 37.87 28.47
C THR A 574 20.07 36.83 28.97
N TYR A 575 19.21 36.38 28.06
CA TYR A 575 18.10 35.50 28.35
C TYR A 575 18.04 34.34 27.37
N ASP A 576 17.62 33.18 27.85
CA ASP A 576 17.21 32.06 27.02
C ASP A 576 15.69 32.17 26.79
N MET A 577 15.30 32.43 25.54
CA MET A 577 13.91 32.39 25.09
C MET A 577 13.58 30.94 24.75
N ILE A 578 12.65 30.35 25.48
CA ILE A 578 12.32 28.93 25.38
C ILE A 578 10.88 28.81 24.88
N VAL A 579 10.69 28.07 23.80
CA VAL A 579 9.37 27.69 23.30
C VAL A 579 9.24 26.19 23.43
N THR A 580 8.24 25.75 24.19
CA THR A 580 7.96 24.34 24.43
C THR A 580 6.58 24.00 23.88
N THR A 581 6.47 23.03 22.97
CA THR A 581 5.19 22.46 22.54
C THR A 581 4.76 21.33 23.45
N ASN A 582 3.45 21.15 23.65
CA ASN A 582 2.87 20.17 24.58
C ASN A 582 3.59 20.10 25.96
N PRO A 583 3.84 21.25 26.63
CA PRO A 583 4.62 21.32 27.87
C PRO A 583 4.04 20.49 29.02
N GLU A 584 2.72 20.27 29.02
CA GLU A 584 2.04 19.47 30.05
C GLU A 584 1.92 17.98 29.67
N GLN A 585 2.44 17.57 28.51
CA GLN A 585 2.39 16.19 27.99
C GLN A 585 0.96 15.64 27.94
N GLN A 586 0.00 16.49 27.61
CA GLN A 586 -1.42 16.13 27.48
C GLN A 586 -1.69 15.40 26.18
N ILE A 587 -0.95 15.75 25.12
CA ILE A 587 -0.94 15.04 23.84
C ILE A 587 0.03 13.86 23.98
N PRO A 588 -0.41 12.61 23.81
CA PRO A 588 0.49 11.47 23.82
C PRO A 588 1.42 11.50 22.59
N GLU A 589 2.73 11.52 22.82
CA GLU A 589 3.74 11.54 21.74
C GLU A 589 4.65 10.30 21.78
N VAL A 590 5.39 10.06 20.71
CA VAL A 590 6.46 9.04 20.67
C VAL A 590 7.66 9.49 21.50
N SER A 591 8.00 10.78 21.42
CA SER A 591 9.07 11.43 22.15
C SER A 591 8.59 12.77 22.71
N TYR A 592 9.15 13.17 23.85
CA TYR A 592 8.99 14.52 24.39
C TYR A 592 10.34 15.27 24.47
N GLU A 593 11.44 14.64 24.02
CA GLU A 593 12.81 15.15 24.19
C GLU A 593 13.10 16.39 23.32
N ASN A 594 12.35 16.52 22.23
CA ASN A 594 12.47 17.51 21.16
C ASN A 594 11.37 18.58 21.20
N ASN A 595 10.51 18.56 22.22
CA ASN A 595 9.39 19.48 22.36
C ASN A 595 9.81 20.93 22.66
N ALA A 596 11.07 21.17 23.03
CA ALA A 596 11.55 22.50 23.42
C ALA A 596 12.65 23.01 22.49
N ALA A 597 12.49 24.25 22.00
CA ALA A 597 13.52 25.00 21.32
C ALA A 597 13.98 26.19 22.18
N THR A 598 15.29 26.40 22.26
CA THR A 598 15.88 27.51 23.03
C THR A 598 16.69 28.44 22.11
N VAL A 599 16.44 29.75 22.22
CA VAL A 599 17.21 30.79 21.52
C VAL A 599 17.74 31.78 22.53
N ARG A 600 19.07 31.92 22.60
CA ARG A 600 19.70 32.89 23.48
C ARG A 600 19.68 34.29 22.87
N VAL A 601 19.14 35.23 23.61
CA VAL A 601 18.98 36.63 23.21
C VAL A 601 19.62 37.56 24.23
N ARG A 602 20.20 38.67 23.75
CA ARG A 602 20.63 39.79 24.57
C ARG A 602 19.73 40.98 24.31
N ILE A 603 19.13 41.50 25.38
CA ILE A 603 18.26 42.67 25.38
C ILE A 603 19.07 43.85 25.90
N THR A 604 19.14 44.93 25.13
CA THR A 604 19.81 46.18 25.54
C THR A 604 19.01 47.38 25.05
N GLY A 605 18.24 48.01 25.94
CA GLY A 605 17.27 49.04 25.58
C GLY A 605 16.33 48.52 24.48
N ASP A 606 16.34 49.16 23.32
CA ASP A 606 15.48 48.81 22.17
C ASP A 606 16.12 47.81 21.19
N GLN A 607 17.22 47.16 21.56
CA GLN A 607 17.95 46.26 20.69
C GLN A 607 17.83 44.81 21.16
N LEU A 608 17.70 43.90 20.19
CA LEU A 608 17.78 42.45 20.36
C LEU A 608 18.97 41.93 19.56
N GLU A 609 19.85 41.19 20.21
CA GLU A 609 20.96 40.48 19.58
C GLU A 609 20.79 38.98 19.83
N LEU A 610 20.86 38.16 18.77
CA LEU A 610 20.95 36.70 18.91
C LEU A 610 22.37 36.34 19.34
N VAL A 611 22.50 35.58 20.42
CA VAL A 611 23.78 35.13 20.96
C VAL A 611 23.87 33.62 20.76
N GLN A 612 25.05 33.11 20.39
CA GLN A 612 25.23 31.66 20.41
C GLN A 612 25.25 31.15 21.86
N PRO A 613 24.58 30.02 22.13
CA PRO A 613 24.54 29.44 23.47
C PRO A 613 25.90 28.99 24.00
#